data_AF-A0A0Q6M4L9-F1
#
_entry.id   AF-A0A0Q6M4L9-F1
#
_cell.length_a   1.000
_cell.length_b   1.000
_cell.length_c   1.000
_cell.angle_alpha   90.00
_cell.angle_beta   90.00
_cell.angle_gamma   90.00
#
_symmetry.space_group_name_H-M   'P 1'
#
loop_
_entity.id
_entity.type
_entity.pdbx_description
1 polymer ?
#
loop_
_entity_poly.entity_id
_entity_poly.type
_entity_poly.pdbx_seq_one_letter_code
_entity_poly.pdbx_strand_id
1 'polypeptide(L)'
;MATSFERKLASLAEAEFDQFHGFHETTPKMAARIKGYWTSLGLHFPGVGTPWSAVFVSSFVKRAGASASEFKFSPRHSEFVHRAIANMKSGTGVFHGHPVSAYAPHIGDIIQNNRNGNTFDFNFAAGNMAYESHSAIVVEEGTDGNGRYVRTVGGNEADTVGERVVRLTSSGLIKQPAADPSRFICVIETLK
;
A
#
# COMPACT_ATOMS: atom_id res chain seq x y z
N MET A 1 17.97 -5.98 6.42
CA MET A 1 18.38 -4.82 5.59
C MET A 1 17.54 -4.89 4.34
N ALA A 2 16.99 -3.75 3.90
CA ALA A 2 16.10 -3.75 2.75
C ALA A 2 16.78 -4.28 1.48
N THR A 3 16.04 -4.88 0.55
CA THR A 3 16.55 -5.30 -0.75
C THR A 3 16.73 -4.11 -1.70
N SER A 4 17.31 -4.37 -2.88
CA SER A 4 17.40 -3.34 -3.92
C SER A 4 16.02 -2.95 -4.48
N PHE A 5 15.10 -3.90 -4.56
CA PHE A 5 13.74 -3.66 -5.03
C PHE A 5 12.96 -2.81 -4.03
N GLU A 6 12.97 -3.18 -2.75
CA GLU A 6 12.30 -2.46 -1.67
C GLU A 6 12.75 -0.99 -1.60
N ARG A 7 14.07 -0.75 -1.60
CA ARG A 7 14.62 0.61 -1.63
C ARG A 7 14.15 1.40 -2.85
N LYS A 8 14.12 0.76 -4.02
CA LYS A 8 13.68 1.41 -5.26
C LYS A 8 12.19 1.73 -5.21
N LEU A 9 11.36 0.81 -4.71
CA LEU A 9 9.92 1.02 -4.54
C LEU A 9 9.65 2.19 -3.60
N ALA A 10 10.27 2.20 -2.43
CA ALA A 10 10.18 3.28 -1.46
C ALA A 10 10.66 4.63 -2.06
N SER A 11 11.83 4.65 -2.69
CA SER A 11 12.39 5.87 -3.29
C SER A 11 11.51 6.44 -4.41
N LEU A 12 10.87 5.58 -5.20
CA LEU A 12 9.92 6.02 -6.22
C LEU A 12 8.72 6.69 -5.57
N ALA A 13 8.12 6.05 -4.56
CA ALA A 13 6.95 6.58 -3.86
C ALA A 13 7.25 7.92 -3.17
N GLU A 14 8.40 8.01 -2.49
CA GLU A 14 8.86 9.24 -1.85
C GLU A 14 9.05 10.38 -2.87
N ALA A 15 9.71 10.12 -3.99
CA ALA A 15 9.89 11.11 -5.05
C ALA A 15 8.54 11.57 -5.66
N GLU A 16 7.52 10.70 -5.66
CA GLU A 16 6.18 11.08 -6.07
C GLU A 16 5.52 12.01 -5.06
N PHE A 17 5.65 11.70 -3.78
CA PHE A 17 5.15 12.55 -2.70
C PHE A 17 5.78 13.94 -2.77
N ASP A 18 7.11 14.04 -2.85
CA ASP A 18 7.84 15.31 -2.98
C ASP A 18 7.31 16.19 -4.12
N GLN A 19 6.96 15.57 -5.25
CA GLN A 19 6.52 16.28 -6.44
C GLN A 19 5.01 16.64 -6.45
N PHE A 20 4.17 15.85 -5.77
CA PHE A 20 2.72 15.89 -5.95
C PHE A 20 1.87 16.05 -4.68
N HIS A 21 2.43 16.00 -3.46
CA HIS A 21 1.62 15.98 -2.22
C HIS A 21 0.68 17.18 -2.03
N GLY A 22 1.06 18.36 -2.53
CA GLY A 22 0.22 19.57 -2.45
C GLY A 22 -0.85 19.71 -3.54
N PHE A 23 -0.98 18.75 -4.46
CA PHE A 23 -1.90 18.84 -5.59
C PHE A 23 -3.14 17.97 -5.39
N HIS A 24 -4.30 18.61 -5.26
CA HIS A 24 -5.59 17.93 -5.28
C HIS A 24 -5.83 17.23 -6.63
N GLU A 25 -6.52 16.09 -6.63
CA GLU A 25 -6.74 15.25 -7.82
C GLU A 25 -7.44 15.96 -8.98
N THR A 26 -8.24 16.99 -8.68
CA THR A 26 -8.94 17.81 -9.70
C THR A 26 -8.05 18.86 -10.36
N THR A 27 -6.82 19.08 -9.87
CA THR A 27 -5.88 19.98 -10.55
C THR A 27 -5.43 19.35 -11.88
N PRO A 28 -5.26 20.12 -12.97
CA PRO A 28 -4.85 19.57 -14.26
C PRO A 28 -3.54 18.76 -14.19
N LYS A 29 -2.59 19.21 -13.38
CA LYS A 29 -1.31 18.53 -13.16
C LYS A 29 -1.52 17.16 -12.52
N MET A 30 -2.31 17.07 -11.44
CA MET A 30 -2.55 15.80 -10.76
C MET A 30 -3.45 14.88 -11.58
N ALA A 31 -4.50 15.39 -12.23
CA ALA A 31 -5.36 14.60 -13.10
C ALA A 31 -4.58 13.93 -14.24
N ALA A 32 -3.66 14.67 -14.88
CA ALA A 32 -2.77 14.11 -15.89
C ALA A 32 -1.84 13.03 -15.29
N ARG A 33 -1.36 13.23 -14.06
CA ARG A 33 -0.52 12.25 -13.37
C ARG A 33 -1.28 10.97 -13.01
N ILE A 34 -2.50 11.09 -12.49
CA ILE A 34 -3.40 9.97 -12.19
C ILE A 34 -3.66 9.15 -13.45
N LYS A 35 -3.98 9.82 -14.58
CA LYS A 35 -4.11 9.15 -15.89
C LYS A 35 -2.86 8.34 -16.25
N GLY A 36 -1.67 8.82 -15.90
CA GLY A 36 -0.40 8.10 -16.04
C GLY A 36 -0.37 6.78 -15.27
N TYR A 37 -0.86 6.75 -14.02
CA TYR A 37 -0.93 5.51 -13.23
C TYR A 37 -1.79 4.45 -13.92
N TRP A 38 -3.01 4.82 -14.33
CA TRP A 38 -3.94 3.93 -15.05
C TRP A 38 -3.33 3.39 -16.34
N THR A 39 -2.84 4.28 -17.19
CA THR A 39 -2.30 3.91 -18.52
C THR A 39 -1.01 3.08 -18.42
N SER A 40 -0.18 3.29 -17.39
CA SER A 40 1.00 2.46 -17.14
C SER A 40 0.67 0.99 -16.86
N LEU A 41 -0.55 0.71 -16.39
CA LEU A 41 -1.08 -0.63 -16.15
C LEU A 41 -1.86 -1.19 -17.36
N GLY A 42 -1.95 -0.43 -18.46
CA GLY A 42 -2.78 -0.79 -19.61
C GLY A 42 -4.28 -0.65 -19.36
N LEU A 43 -4.68 0.11 -18.33
CA LEU A 43 -6.08 0.32 -17.96
C LEU A 43 -6.61 1.63 -18.56
N HIS A 44 -7.91 1.65 -18.88
CA HIS A 44 -8.61 2.88 -19.24
C HIS A 44 -8.64 3.83 -18.04
N PHE A 45 -8.44 5.12 -18.28
CA PHE A 45 -8.53 6.15 -17.23
C PHE A 45 -9.99 6.60 -17.07
N PRO A 46 -10.65 6.28 -15.94
CA PRO A 46 -12.08 6.57 -15.74
C PRO A 46 -12.36 8.01 -15.27
N GLY A 47 -11.34 8.88 -15.18
CA GLY A 47 -11.43 10.17 -14.52
C GLY A 47 -11.00 10.12 -13.05
N VAL A 48 -10.83 11.29 -12.43
CA VAL A 48 -10.27 11.42 -11.08
C VAL A 48 -11.27 11.11 -9.97
N GLY A 49 -12.58 11.18 -10.24
CA GLY A 49 -13.62 10.80 -9.27
C GLY A 49 -13.71 9.31 -8.97
N THR A 50 -12.94 8.47 -9.69
CA THR A 50 -12.75 7.06 -9.33
C THR A 50 -11.54 6.93 -8.42
N PRO A 51 -11.63 6.26 -7.26
CA PRO A 51 -10.50 6.07 -6.36
C PRO A 51 -9.29 5.46 -7.09
N TRP A 52 -8.13 6.09 -6.92
CA TRP A 52 -6.91 5.75 -7.67
C TRP A 52 -5.76 5.24 -6.80
N SER A 53 -6.03 4.98 -5.51
CA SER A 53 -5.06 4.44 -4.54
C SER A 53 -4.51 3.07 -4.96
N ALA A 54 -5.33 2.18 -5.52
CA ALA A 54 -4.87 0.84 -5.93
C ALA A 54 -4.01 0.87 -7.20
N VAL A 55 -4.36 1.72 -8.17
CA VAL A 55 -3.53 1.91 -9.38
C VAL A 55 -2.24 2.65 -9.06
N PHE A 56 -2.24 3.52 -8.04
CA PHE A 56 -1.01 4.08 -7.48
C PHE A 56 -0.09 2.94 -7.05
N VAL A 57 -0.46 2.13 -6.06
CA VAL A 57 0.39 1.04 -5.55
C VAL A 57 0.83 0.10 -6.69
N SER A 58 -0.11 -0.36 -7.51
CA SER A 58 0.20 -1.25 -8.64
C SER A 58 1.19 -0.64 -9.63
N SER A 59 1.05 0.64 -9.99
CA SER A 59 1.96 1.30 -10.93
C SER A 59 3.38 1.43 -10.37
N PHE A 60 3.53 1.66 -9.06
CA PHE A 60 4.84 1.78 -8.41
C PHE A 60 5.54 0.45 -8.23
N VAL A 61 4.81 -0.59 -7.82
CA VAL A 61 5.34 -1.97 -7.78
C VAL A 61 5.82 -2.41 -9.18
N LYS A 62 5.06 -2.06 -10.23
CA LYS A 62 5.48 -2.31 -11.62
C LYS A 62 6.74 -1.51 -12.00
N ARG A 63 6.80 -0.21 -11.70
CA ARG A 63 7.96 0.67 -11.97
C ARG A 63 9.22 0.25 -11.21
N ALA A 64 9.06 -0.30 -10.00
CA ALA A 64 10.15 -0.87 -9.23
C ALA A 64 10.75 -2.10 -9.93
N GLY A 65 9.95 -2.85 -10.69
CA GLY A 65 10.40 -3.92 -11.58
C GLY A 65 9.71 -5.26 -11.37
N ALA A 66 8.55 -5.30 -10.69
CA ALA A 66 7.79 -6.53 -10.54
C ALA A 66 7.08 -6.88 -11.86
N SER A 67 7.03 -8.17 -12.17
CA SER A 67 6.27 -8.69 -13.31
C SER A 67 4.83 -9.06 -12.92
N ALA A 68 3.98 -9.30 -13.93
CA ALA A 68 2.60 -9.75 -13.70
C ALA A 68 2.50 -11.17 -13.13
N SER A 69 3.58 -11.97 -13.19
CA SER A 69 3.65 -13.28 -12.51
C SER A 69 4.03 -13.14 -11.03
N GLU A 70 4.68 -12.04 -10.65
CA GLU A 70 5.09 -11.78 -9.27
C GLU A 70 4.01 -11.03 -8.48
N PHE A 71 3.38 -10.02 -9.09
CA PHE A 71 2.38 -9.17 -8.43
C PHE A 71 1.06 -9.11 -9.21
N LYS A 72 -0.07 -9.14 -8.50
CA LYS A 72 -1.40 -9.00 -9.08
C LYS A 72 -1.73 -7.51 -9.29
N PHE A 73 -1.23 -6.90 -10.37
CA PHE A 73 -1.59 -5.51 -10.68
C PHE A 73 -3.10 -5.36 -10.86
N SER A 74 -3.69 -4.39 -10.16
CA SER A 74 -5.15 -4.21 -10.12
C SER A 74 -5.54 -2.79 -9.75
N PRO A 75 -6.67 -2.26 -10.27
CA PRO A 75 -7.32 -1.07 -9.75
C PRO A 75 -8.09 -1.31 -8.45
N ARG A 76 -7.99 -2.50 -7.83
CA ARG A 76 -8.65 -2.86 -6.58
C ARG A 76 -7.66 -3.47 -5.59
N HIS A 77 -7.57 -2.87 -4.40
CA HIS A 77 -6.67 -3.30 -3.32
C HIS A 77 -6.84 -4.76 -2.92
N SER A 78 -8.09 -5.17 -2.71
CA SER A 78 -8.42 -6.52 -2.25
C SER A 78 -7.92 -7.65 -3.18
N GLU A 79 -7.72 -7.39 -4.48
CA GLU A 79 -7.23 -8.41 -5.40
C GLU A 79 -5.76 -8.77 -5.17
N PHE A 80 -4.88 -7.76 -5.01
CA PHE A 80 -3.48 -8.03 -4.75
C PHE A 80 -3.22 -8.49 -3.32
N VAL A 81 -4.01 -8.02 -2.36
CA VAL A 81 -3.96 -8.54 -0.98
C VAL A 81 -4.36 -10.00 -0.93
N HIS A 82 -5.47 -10.36 -1.56
CA HIS A 82 -5.91 -11.75 -1.62
C HIS A 82 -4.83 -12.66 -2.23
N ARG A 83 -4.22 -12.22 -3.35
CA ARG A 83 -3.10 -12.95 -3.98
C ARG A 83 -1.90 -13.05 -3.04
N ALA A 84 -1.50 -11.97 -2.38
CA ALA A 84 -0.34 -11.97 -1.47
C ALA A 84 -0.56 -12.91 -0.27
N ILE A 85 -1.76 -12.94 0.30
CA ILE A 85 -2.10 -13.88 1.38
C ILE A 85 -2.06 -15.34 0.88
N ALA A 86 -2.57 -15.61 -0.32
CA ALA A 86 -2.51 -16.94 -0.91
C ALA A 86 -1.06 -17.40 -1.19
N ASN A 87 -0.21 -16.48 -1.67
CA ASN A 87 1.22 -16.69 -1.88
C ASN A 87 1.92 -17.07 -0.57
N MET A 88 1.69 -16.30 0.50
CA MET A 88 2.24 -16.59 1.84
C MET A 88 1.81 -17.97 2.34
N LYS A 89 0.51 -18.29 2.30
CA LYS A 89 -0.03 -19.58 2.75
C LYS A 89 0.52 -20.78 1.98
N SER A 90 0.90 -20.59 0.73
CA SER A 90 1.46 -21.63 -0.14
C SER A 90 2.99 -21.63 -0.19
N GLY A 91 3.66 -20.66 0.45
CA GLY A 91 5.11 -20.50 0.38
C GLY A 91 5.61 -20.18 -1.04
N THR A 92 4.81 -19.48 -1.85
CA THR A 92 5.14 -19.17 -3.26
C THR A 92 5.20 -17.67 -3.52
N GLY A 93 5.84 -17.27 -4.62
CA GLY A 93 5.94 -15.86 -5.03
C GLY A 93 6.82 -15.02 -4.10
N VAL A 94 6.89 -13.72 -4.42
CA VAL A 94 7.78 -12.76 -3.74
C VAL A 94 7.02 -11.62 -3.04
N PHE A 95 5.70 -11.76 -2.90
CA PHE A 95 4.85 -10.84 -2.15
C PHE A 95 3.95 -11.65 -1.23
N HIS A 96 4.16 -11.54 0.07
CA HIS A 96 3.53 -12.38 1.10
C HIS A 96 2.66 -11.54 2.03
N GLY A 97 1.37 -11.84 2.10
CA GLY A 97 0.43 -11.13 2.97
C GLY A 97 0.38 -11.76 4.36
N HIS A 98 0.84 -11.03 5.38
CA HIS A 98 0.89 -11.44 6.77
C HIS A 98 -0.12 -10.68 7.65
N PRO A 99 -0.68 -11.32 8.68
CA PRO A 99 -1.47 -10.58 9.67
C PRO A 99 -0.56 -9.59 10.42
N VAL A 100 -1.10 -8.42 10.74
CA VAL A 100 -0.36 -7.31 11.38
C VAL A 100 0.23 -7.66 12.76
N SER A 101 -0.26 -8.74 13.38
CA SER A 101 0.21 -9.28 14.65
C SER A 101 1.38 -10.26 14.52
N ALA A 102 1.79 -10.63 13.30
CA ALA A 102 2.84 -11.63 13.06
C ALA A 102 4.06 -11.09 12.32
N TYR A 103 3.94 -9.91 11.70
CA TYR A 103 4.99 -9.36 10.85
C TYR A 103 5.22 -7.87 11.13
N ALA A 104 6.49 -7.49 11.27
CA ALA A 104 6.91 -6.11 11.48
C ALA A 104 7.18 -5.46 10.12
N PRO A 105 6.41 -4.44 9.70
CA PRO A 105 6.61 -3.79 8.40
C PRO A 105 7.96 -3.08 8.32
N HIS A 106 8.59 -3.13 7.15
CA HIS A 106 9.81 -2.38 6.84
C HIS A 106 9.72 -1.66 5.50
N ILE A 107 10.75 -0.88 5.17
CA ILE A 107 10.86 -0.14 3.90
C ILE A 107 10.55 -1.08 2.72
N GLY A 108 9.69 -0.62 1.81
CA GLY A 108 9.29 -1.36 0.61
C GLY A 108 8.06 -2.28 0.78
N ASP A 109 7.61 -2.53 1.99
CA ASP A 109 6.37 -3.28 2.23
C ASP A 109 5.13 -2.45 1.90
N ILE A 110 3.97 -3.11 1.81
CA ILE A 110 2.69 -2.46 1.57
C ILE A 110 1.76 -2.74 2.75
N ILE A 111 1.21 -1.69 3.36
CA ILE A 111 0.28 -1.82 4.48
C ILE A 111 -1.14 -1.67 3.96
N GLN A 112 -2.01 -2.61 4.33
CA GLN A 112 -3.42 -2.62 3.98
C GLN A 112 -4.28 -2.26 5.20
N ASN A 113 -5.24 -1.35 5.03
CA ASN A 113 -6.18 -0.94 6.06
C ASN A 113 -7.65 -0.92 5.59
N ASN A 114 -8.55 -0.97 6.57
CA ASN A 114 -9.97 -0.69 6.39
C ASN A 114 -10.21 0.78 6.02
N ARG A 115 -11.32 1.03 5.34
CA ARG A 115 -11.81 2.36 4.94
C ARG A 115 -13.29 2.48 5.32
N ASN A 116 -13.80 3.71 5.46
CA ASN A 116 -15.21 4.02 5.66
C ASN A 116 -15.87 3.30 6.86
N GLY A 117 -15.12 3.09 7.94
CA GLY A 117 -15.63 2.44 9.16
C GLY A 117 -15.79 0.92 9.05
N ASN A 118 -15.32 0.30 7.98
CA ASN A 118 -15.29 -1.16 7.85
C ASN A 118 -14.38 -1.80 8.90
N THR A 119 -14.65 -3.07 9.22
CA THR A 119 -13.95 -3.83 10.26
C THR A 119 -13.45 -5.19 9.74
N PHE A 120 -13.11 -5.27 8.44
CA PHE A 120 -12.61 -6.52 7.85
C PHE A 120 -11.28 -6.94 8.47
N ASP A 121 -11.13 -8.24 8.73
CA ASP A 121 -9.90 -8.80 9.29
C ASP A 121 -9.08 -9.55 8.23
N PHE A 122 -7.95 -10.12 8.66
CA PHE A 122 -7.06 -10.90 7.80
C PHE A 122 -7.75 -12.11 7.16
N ASN A 123 -8.63 -12.80 7.89
CA ASN A 123 -9.31 -13.98 7.39
C ASN A 123 -10.35 -13.61 6.32
N PHE A 124 -11.07 -12.51 6.53
CA PHE A 124 -11.96 -11.94 5.54
C PHE A 124 -11.19 -11.57 4.27
N ALA A 125 -10.07 -10.86 4.41
CA ALA A 125 -9.21 -10.51 3.28
C ALA A 125 -8.65 -11.74 2.54
N ALA A 126 -8.35 -12.82 3.27
CA ALA A 126 -7.89 -14.08 2.69
C ALA A 126 -8.98 -14.80 1.87
N GLY A 127 -10.26 -14.63 2.22
CA GLY A 127 -11.39 -15.27 1.55
C GLY A 127 -12.07 -14.43 0.48
N ASN A 128 -11.81 -13.12 0.42
CA ASN A 128 -12.56 -12.18 -0.41
C ASN A 128 -11.65 -11.37 -1.33
N MET A 129 -12.11 -11.11 -2.55
CA MET A 129 -11.39 -10.29 -3.54
C MET A 129 -12.11 -8.97 -3.87
N ALA A 130 -13.30 -8.74 -3.30
CA ALA A 130 -14.13 -7.58 -3.61
C ALA A 130 -14.65 -6.93 -2.32
N TYR A 131 -13.85 -6.04 -1.73
CA TYR A 131 -14.24 -5.22 -0.59
C TYR A 131 -13.54 -3.88 -0.62
N GLU A 132 -14.15 -2.88 0.02
CA GLU A 132 -13.57 -1.54 0.12
C GLU A 132 -12.47 -1.50 1.18
N SER A 133 -11.30 -1.01 0.77
CA SER A 133 -10.11 -0.97 1.60
C SER A 133 -9.06 -0.04 0.97
N HIS A 134 -7.92 0.17 1.63
CA HIS A 134 -6.83 1.04 1.16
C HIS A 134 -5.46 0.40 1.42
N SER A 135 -4.50 0.62 0.52
CA SER A 135 -3.09 0.25 0.70
C SER A 135 -2.16 1.41 0.38
N ALA A 136 -1.04 1.47 1.09
CA ALA A 136 0.04 2.43 0.90
C ALA A 136 1.42 1.76 1.08
N ILE A 137 2.46 2.34 0.49
CA ILE A 137 3.83 1.79 0.45
C ILE A 137 4.63 2.34 1.62
N VAL A 138 5.32 1.49 2.37
CA VAL A 138 6.25 1.90 3.43
C VAL A 138 7.51 2.51 2.83
N VAL A 139 7.80 3.75 3.21
CA VAL A 139 8.94 4.54 2.67
C VAL A 139 10.01 4.83 3.73
N GLU A 140 9.66 4.74 5.01
CA GLU A 140 10.55 5.10 6.11
C GLU A 140 10.26 4.24 7.35
N GLU A 141 11.31 3.92 8.10
CA GLU A 141 11.26 3.37 9.45
C GLU A 141 11.92 4.35 10.41
N GLY A 142 11.29 4.59 11.56
CA GLY A 142 11.79 5.58 12.50
C GLY A 142 11.36 5.37 13.94
N THR A 143 11.82 6.25 14.81
CA THR A 143 11.42 6.33 16.21
C THR A 143 11.37 7.79 16.62
N ASP A 144 10.28 8.21 17.25
CA ASP A 144 10.10 9.56 17.80
C ASP A 144 9.67 9.49 19.28
N GLY A 145 9.28 10.62 19.86
CA GLY A 145 8.79 10.68 21.25
C GLY A 145 7.56 9.82 21.55
N ASN A 146 6.86 9.32 20.53
CA ASN A 146 5.70 8.42 20.64
C ASN A 146 6.07 6.95 20.33
N GLY A 147 7.35 6.64 20.17
CA GLY A 147 7.87 5.30 19.94
C GLY A 147 8.17 5.00 18.47
N ARG A 148 8.24 3.70 18.15
CA ARG A 148 8.56 3.21 16.81
C ARG A 148 7.43 3.49 15.83
N TYR A 149 7.78 3.80 14.59
CA TYR A 149 6.82 4.01 13.52
C TYR A 149 7.38 3.58 12.17
N VAL A 150 6.46 3.36 11.23
CA VAL A 150 6.77 3.47 9.80
C VAL A 150 5.96 4.59 9.17
N ARG A 151 6.49 5.20 8.13
CA ARG A 151 5.76 6.17 7.29
C ARG A 151 5.41 5.49 5.97
N THR A 152 4.17 5.70 5.52
CA THR A 152 3.71 5.20 4.23
C THR A 152 3.34 6.33 3.30
N VAL A 153 3.57 6.15 2.00
CA VAL A 153 3.09 7.03 0.93
C VAL A 153 2.08 6.28 0.07
N GLY A 154 0.96 6.94 -0.22
CA GLY A 154 -0.15 6.39 -0.98
C GLY A 154 -0.80 7.41 -1.90
N GLY A 155 -1.58 6.91 -2.86
CA GLY A 155 -2.43 7.73 -3.72
C GLY A 155 -3.84 7.85 -3.16
N ASN A 156 -4.59 8.88 -3.57
CA ASN A 156 -5.95 9.17 -3.11
C ASN A 156 -6.07 9.19 -1.57
N GLU A 157 -5.02 9.69 -0.91
CA GLU A 157 -4.99 9.97 0.51
C GLU A 157 -5.53 11.39 0.70
N ALA A 158 -6.81 11.48 1.06
CA ALA A 158 -7.57 12.74 1.01
C ALA A 158 -7.43 13.44 -0.36
N ASP A 159 -7.63 12.66 -1.43
CA ASP A 159 -7.65 13.16 -2.82
C ASP A 159 -6.30 13.77 -3.30
N THR A 160 -5.20 13.37 -2.65
CA THR A 160 -3.82 13.75 -2.99
C THR A 160 -2.88 12.54 -3.03
N VAL A 161 -1.61 12.76 -3.37
CA VAL A 161 -0.52 11.83 -2.99
C VAL A 161 -0.17 12.16 -1.54
N GLY A 162 -0.51 11.29 -0.61
CA GLY A 162 -0.42 11.58 0.82
C GLY A 162 0.48 10.62 1.55
N GLU A 163 0.84 11.02 2.77
CA GLU A 163 1.59 10.18 3.70
C GLU A 163 0.82 9.91 4.98
N ARG A 164 1.17 8.82 5.66
CA ARG A 164 0.63 8.43 6.97
C ARG A 164 1.72 7.88 7.86
N VAL A 165 1.64 8.20 9.14
CA VAL A 165 2.45 7.55 10.18
C VAL A 165 1.66 6.37 10.75
N VAL A 166 2.25 5.17 10.68
CA VAL A 166 1.73 3.95 11.28
C VAL A 166 2.57 3.63 12.52
N ARG A 167 1.92 3.61 13.68
CA ARG A 167 2.60 3.35 14.96
C ARG A 167 2.86 1.88 15.14
N LEU A 168 4.02 1.56 15.72
CA LEU A 168 4.44 0.19 16.00
C LEU A 168 4.51 -0.05 17.51
N THR A 169 4.42 -1.33 17.90
CA THR A 169 4.74 -1.79 19.24
C THR A 169 6.25 -1.73 19.48
N SER A 170 6.69 -1.95 20.72
CA SER A 170 8.11 -2.11 21.04
C SER A 170 8.77 -3.29 20.30
N SER A 171 7.98 -4.32 19.95
CA SER A 171 8.41 -5.46 19.13
C SER A 171 8.39 -5.18 17.62
N GLY A 172 7.98 -3.99 17.17
CA GLY A 172 7.96 -3.60 15.76
C GLY A 172 6.70 -4.00 14.98
N LEU A 173 5.72 -4.65 15.62
CA LEU A 173 4.44 -4.99 15.00
C LEU A 173 3.55 -3.74 14.89
N ILE A 174 2.62 -3.71 13.93
CA ILE A 174 1.68 -2.59 13.83
C ILE A 174 0.80 -2.52 15.09
N LYS A 175 0.76 -1.34 15.70
CA LYS A 175 -0.12 -1.01 16.82
C LYS A 175 -1.46 -0.51 16.28
N GLN A 176 -2.51 -1.32 16.44
CA GLN A 176 -3.87 -0.87 16.13
C GLN A 176 -4.22 0.38 16.94
N PRO A 177 -4.80 1.44 16.34
CA PRO A 177 -5.29 2.60 17.07
C PRO A 177 -6.36 2.21 18.08
N ALA A 178 -6.31 2.74 19.31
CA ALA A 178 -7.30 2.41 20.35
C ALA A 178 -8.74 2.81 19.94
N ALA A 179 -8.89 3.91 19.20
CA ALA A 179 -10.17 4.38 18.68
C ALA A 179 -10.69 3.58 17.47
N ASP A 180 -9.83 2.75 16.85
CA ASP A 180 -10.16 1.93 15.69
C ASP A 180 -9.32 0.64 15.71
N PRO A 181 -9.70 -0.33 16.57
CA PRO A 181 -8.90 -1.53 16.81
C PRO A 181 -8.84 -2.48 15.61
N SER A 182 -9.59 -2.19 14.55
CA SER A 182 -9.64 -2.93 13.29
C SER A 182 -8.99 -2.20 12.12
N ARG A 183 -8.32 -1.05 12.34
CA ARG A 183 -7.81 -0.19 11.27
C ARG A 183 -6.98 -0.97 10.25
N PHE A 184 -5.93 -1.66 10.69
CA PHE A 184 -4.99 -2.34 9.81
C PHE A 184 -5.35 -3.82 9.65
N ILE A 185 -5.28 -4.34 8.43
CA ILE A 185 -5.72 -5.69 8.08
C ILE A 185 -4.50 -6.62 7.97
N CYS A 186 -3.54 -6.23 7.13
CA CYS A 186 -2.36 -7.03 6.84
C CYS A 186 -1.19 -6.15 6.38
N VAL A 187 -0.01 -6.76 6.35
CA VAL A 187 1.17 -6.23 5.69
C VAL A 187 1.54 -7.18 4.55
N ILE A 188 1.81 -6.65 3.37
CA ILE A 188 2.41 -7.41 2.28
C ILE A 188 3.92 -7.22 2.37
N GLU A 189 4.61 -8.26 2.81
CA GLU A 189 6.06 -8.40 2.78
C GLU A 189 6.54 -8.51 1.33
N THR A 190 7.57 -7.74 0.98
CA THR A 190 8.20 -7.74 -0.34
C THR A 190 9.51 -8.52 -0.32
N LEU A 191 9.54 -9.76 -0.78
CA LEU A 191 10.72 -10.64 -0.73
C LEU A 191 11.69 -10.49 -1.94
N LYS A 192 11.48 -9.50 -2.80
CA LYS A 192 12.13 -9.38 -4.11
C LYS A 192 13.50 -8.70 -4.07
#